data_AF-K0G2Y7-F1
#
_entry.id   AF-K0G2Y7-F1
#
_cell.length_a   1.000
_cell.length_b   1.000
_cell.length_c   1.000
_cell.angle_alpha   90.00
_cell.angle_beta   90.00
_cell.angle_gamma   90.00
#
_symmetry.space_group_name_H-M   'P 1'
#
loop_
_entity.id
_entity.type
_entity.pdbx_description
1 polymer ?
#
loop_
_entity_poly.entity_id
_entity_poly.type
_entity_poly.pdbx_seq_one_letter_code
_entity_poly.pdbx_strand_id
1 'polypeptide(L)'
;MSTTISGDASSLPLPTASCVEIKSTSSSTKGNTCSKILDIALAIVGALVVVAGVLALVLCASNVIFTAIGIAALIIGSACVGAGISRLMCRSSYASLEAKNVLAEQRLRNLSEEKDALVSVSFINKIFLRGLTDDLQALEAKAIEVEIDCLDRLEKNEQALLSDVRLVLSSYTRWLDSAEKEKAALKASIDANQAS
;
A
#
# COMPACT_ATOMS: atom_id res chain seq x y z
N MET A 1 17.64 -34.07 -29.40
CA MET A 1 18.43 -33.01 -30.07
C MET A 1 17.50 -31.85 -30.39
N SER A 2 17.95 -30.65 -30.02
CA SER A 2 17.35 -29.33 -30.30
C SER A 2 16.05 -28.96 -29.59
N THR A 3 16.27 -28.44 -28.38
CA THR A 3 15.49 -27.42 -27.68
C THR A 3 15.36 -26.13 -28.48
N THR A 4 14.19 -25.50 -28.49
CA THR A 4 14.06 -24.03 -28.56
C THR A 4 12.80 -23.60 -27.82
N ILE A 5 13.02 -22.98 -26.66
CA ILE A 5 12.05 -22.25 -25.86
C ILE A 5 11.94 -20.86 -26.50
N SER A 6 10.78 -20.51 -27.06
CA SER A 6 10.50 -19.15 -27.52
C SER A 6 9.76 -18.42 -26.42
N GLY A 7 10.50 -17.62 -25.65
CA GLY A 7 9.94 -16.71 -24.66
C GLY A 7 9.43 -15.46 -25.35
N ASP A 8 8.11 -15.31 -25.45
CA ASP A 8 7.46 -14.04 -25.82
C ASP A 8 7.43 -13.12 -24.59
N ALA A 9 8.59 -12.53 -24.29
CA ALA A 9 8.69 -11.34 -23.46
C ALA A 9 8.37 -10.12 -24.36
N SER A 10 7.09 -9.89 -24.63
CA SER A 10 6.65 -8.66 -25.30
C SER A 10 6.67 -7.50 -24.31
N SER A 11 7.81 -6.82 -24.35
CA SER A 11 8.16 -5.50 -23.83
C SER A 11 6.99 -4.55 -23.54
N LEU A 12 6.81 -4.26 -22.25
CA LEU A 12 6.18 -3.03 -21.76
C LEU A 12 6.92 -1.81 -22.33
N PRO A 13 6.22 -0.76 -22.78
CA PRO A 13 6.87 0.47 -23.23
C PRO A 13 7.54 1.15 -22.01
N LEU A 14 8.86 1.25 -22.06
CA LEU A 14 9.65 2.15 -21.21
C LEU A 14 9.07 3.57 -21.37
N PRO A 15 8.79 4.32 -20.29
CA PRO A 15 8.51 5.72 -20.41
C PRO A 15 9.82 6.40 -20.82
N THR A 16 9.94 6.73 -22.11
CA THR A 16 10.93 7.65 -22.63
C THR A 16 10.84 8.91 -21.77
N ALA A 17 11.87 9.16 -20.98
CA ALA A 17 12.00 10.40 -20.24
C ALA A 17 11.97 11.54 -21.26
N SER A 18 10.81 12.18 -21.40
CA SER A 18 10.72 13.44 -22.12
C SER A 18 11.53 14.42 -21.31
N CYS A 19 12.73 14.70 -21.80
CA CYS A 19 13.50 15.85 -21.38
C CYS A 19 12.66 17.07 -21.79
N VAL A 20 11.76 17.49 -20.91
CA VAL A 20 11.09 18.78 -21.02
C VAL A 20 12.21 19.79 -20.86
N GLU A 21 12.64 20.31 -22.00
CA GLU A 21 13.53 21.44 -22.12
C GLU A 21 12.89 22.58 -21.32
N ILE A 22 13.33 22.75 -20.07
CA ILE A 22 12.97 23.90 -19.26
C ILE A 22 13.62 25.07 -19.96
N LYS A 23 12.83 25.72 -20.83
CA LYS A 23 13.13 27.04 -21.37
C LYS A 23 13.35 27.94 -20.17
N SER A 24 14.62 28.09 -19.80
CA SER A 24 15.10 29.03 -18.81
C SER A 24 14.76 30.41 -19.37
N THR A 25 13.62 30.93 -18.96
CA THR A 25 13.23 32.34 -19.12
C THR A 25 14.16 33.16 -18.22
N SER A 26 15.40 33.31 -18.67
CA SER A 26 16.35 34.28 -18.16
C SER A 26 15.89 35.69 -18.55
N SER A 27 14.85 36.20 -17.90
CA SER A 27 14.46 37.61 -18.05
C SER A 27 13.75 38.25 -16.85
N SER A 28 13.47 37.53 -15.76
CA SER A 28 12.64 38.09 -14.67
C SER A 28 13.41 38.67 -13.47
N THR A 29 14.72 38.47 -13.35
CA THR A 29 15.47 38.87 -12.15
C THR A 29 15.67 40.39 -12.02
N LYS A 30 15.71 41.13 -13.13
CA LYS A 30 15.95 42.59 -13.14
C LYS A 30 14.71 43.42 -12.75
N GLY A 31 13.50 42.91 -12.97
CA GLY A 31 12.26 43.62 -12.62
C GLY A 31 11.91 43.54 -11.12
N ASN A 32 12.19 42.40 -10.47
CA ASN A 32 11.84 42.16 -9.08
C ASN A 32 12.69 42.99 -8.10
N THR A 33 13.99 43.17 -8.40
CA THR A 33 14.92 43.95 -7.58
C THR A 33 14.62 45.45 -7.64
N CYS A 34 14.37 46.00 -8.83
CA CYS A 34 13.96 47.40 -8.99
C CYS A 34 12.67 47.73 -8.23
N SER A 35 11.65 46.86 -8.29
CA SER A 35 10.40 47.11 -7.53
C SER A 35 10.60 47.09 -6.01
N LYS A 36 11.46 46.21 -5.49
CA LYS A 36 11.80 46.16 -4.05
C LYS A 36 12.54 47.42 -3.62
N ILE A 37 13.50 47.87 -4.43
CA ILE A 37 14.27 49.08 -4.17
C ILE A 37 13.34 50.31 -4.19
N LEU A 38 12.37 50.34 -5.10
CA LEU A 38 11.40 51.43 -5.21
C LEU A 38 10.42 51.44 -4.01
N ASP A 39 9.91 50.29 -3.58
CA ASP A 39 9.04 50.19 -2.40
C ASP A 39 9.77 50.58 -1.10
N ILE A 40 11.05 50.19 -0.96
CA ILE A 40 11.92 50.60 0.16
C ILE A 40 12.23 52.10 0.09
N ALA A 41 12.58 52.62 -1.09
CA ALA A 41 12.84 54.04 -1.29
C ALA A 41 11.59 54.88 -0.98
N LEU A 42 10.40 54.42 -1.36
CA LEU A 42 9.14 55.10 -1.07
C LEU A 42 8.86 55.15 0.44
N ALA A 43 9.14 54.06 1.16
CA ALA A 43 9.02 54.04 2.63
C ALA A 43 10.03 54.99 3.29
N ILE A 44 11.29 55.03 2.83
CA ILE A 44 12.32 55.91 3.36
C ILE A 44 11.99 57.38 3.08
N VAL A 45 11.60 57.71 1.84
CA VAL A 45 11.19 59.08 1.46
C VAL A 45 9.96 59.51 2.25
N GLY A 46 8.96 58.64 2.40
CA GLY A 46 7.79 58.91 3.24
C GLY A 46 8.19 59.20 4.69
N ALA A 47 9.12 58.44 5.27
CA ALA A 47 9.61 58.68 6.63
C ALA A 47 10.37 60.02 6.76
N LEU A 48 11.19 60.38 5.78
CA LEU A 48 11.89 61.67 5.75
C LEU A 48 10.90 62.85 5.63
N VAL A 49 9.83 62.70 4.84
CA VAL A 49 8.77 63.71 4.70
C VAL A 49 8.00 63.87 6.00
N VAL A 50 7.73 62.78 6.73
CA VAL A 50 7.14 62.84 8.07
C VAL A 50 8.06 63.62 9.02
N VAL A 51 9.36 63.29 9.07
CA VAL A 51 10.34 63.98 9.92
C VAL A 51 10.42 65.48 9.58
N ALA A 52 10.46 65.83 8.30
CA ALA A 52 10.45 67.23 7.85
C ALA A 52 9.14 67.96 8.22
N GLY A 53 8.00 67.28 8.13
CA GLY A 53 6.69 67.80 8.55
C GLY A 53 6.63 68.09 10.05
N VAL A 54 7.17 67.20 10.90
CA VAL A 54 7.30 67.43 12.35
C VAL A 54 8.22 68.61 12.64
N LEU A 55 9.38 68.69 11.98
CA LEU A 55 10.33 69.80 12.14
C LEU A 55 9.71 71.15 11.77
N ALA A 56 8.96 71.22 10.67
CA ALA A 56 8.25 72.44 10.26
C ALA A 56 7.17 72.86 11.28
N LEU A 57 6.47 71.88 11.87
CA LEU A 57 5.49 72.12 12.92
C LEU A 57 6.12 72.65 14.22
N VAL A 58 7.27 72.10 14.63
CA VAL A 58 7.97 72.47 15.87
C VAL A 58 8.68 73.82 15.74
N LEU A 59 9.35 74.08 14.61
CA LEU A 59 10.18 75.28 14.44
C LEU A 59 9.40 76.51 13.97
N CYS A 60 8.22 76.34 13.36
CA CYS A 60 7.45 77.44 12.77
C CYS A 60 6.00 77.53 13.28
N ALA A 61 5.76 77.12 14.52
CA ALA A 61 4.43 77.10 15.15
C ALA A 61 3.69 78.45 15.14
N SER A 62 4.42 79.57 15.03
CA SER A 62 3.85 80.92 15.00
C SER A 62 3.25 81.32 13.64
N ASN A 63 3.54 80.59 12.56
CA ASN A 63 3.09 80.90 11.20
C ASN A 63 2.11 79.84 10.68
N VAL A 64 0.86 80.26 10.45
CA VAL A 64 -0.26 79.40 9.98
C VAL A 64 0.06 78.67 8.65
N ILE A 65 0.86 79.28 7.79
CA ILE A 65 1.26 78.70 6.49
C ILE A 65 2.19 77.50 6.71
N PHE A 66 3.14 77.60 7.64
CA PHE A 66 4.11 76.53 7.92
C PHE A 66 3.48 75.36 8.68
N THR A 67 2.53 75.64 9.57
CA THR A 67 1.76 74.58 10.25
C THR A 67 0.87 73.82 9.28
N ALA A 68 0.20 74.50 8.34
CA ALA A 68 -0.57 73.85 7.28
C ALA A 68 0.30 72.96 6.38
N ILE A 69 1.48 73.44 5.97
CA ILE A 69 2.44 72.67 5.18
C ILE A 69 2.96 71.45 5.97
N GLY A 70 3.24 71.61 7.26
CA GLY A 70 3.68 70.51 8.14
C GLY A 70 2.64 69.41 8.28
N ILE A 71 1.36 69.76 8.45
CA ILE A 71 0.25 68.79 8.53
C ILE A 71 0.06 68.07 7.19
N ALA A 72 0.10 68.80 6.06
CA ALA A 72 0.00 68.20 4.74
C ALA A 72 1.16 67.20 4.48
N ALA A 73 2.39 67.56 4.87
CA ALA A 73 3.55 66.68 4.78
C ALA A 73 3.39 65.41 5.63
N LEU A 74 2.83 65.50 6.84
CA LEU A 74 2.58 64.34 7.69
C LEU A 74 1.56 63.36 7.09
N ILE A 75 0.48 63.87 6.51
CA ILE A 75 -0.56 63.04 5.86
C ILE A 75 0.04 62.32 4.64
N ILE A 76 0.78 63.04 3.80
CA ILE A 76 1.40 62.46 2.59
C ILE A 76 2.49 61.45 2.99
N GLY A 77 3.36 61.80 3.94
CA GLY A 77 4.46 60.95 4.38
C GLY A 77 3.96 59.64 5.02
N SER A 78 2.96 59.71 5.89
CA SER A 78 2.37 58.51 6.53
C SER A 78 1.67 57.58 5.53
N ALA A 79 0.96 58.13 4.54
CA ALA A 79 0.36 57.36 3.44
C ALA A 79 1.43 56.64 2.60
N CYS A 80 2.55 57.30 2.30
CA CYS A 80 3.67 56.71 1.56
C CYS A 80 4.36 55.58 2.33
N VAL A 81 4.60 55.75 3.64
CA VAL A 81 5.18 54.71 4.50
C VAL A 81 4.26 53.50 4.59
N GLY A 82 2.96 53.71 4.80
CA GLY A 82 1.97 52.65 4.87
C GLY A 82 1.88 51.84 3.55
N ALA A 83 1.88 52.53 2.41
CA ALA A 83 1.84 51.89 1.10
C ALA A 83 3.12 51.06 0.81
N GLY A 84 4.29 51.57 1.17
CA GLY A 84 5.57 50.87 0.96
C GLY A 84 5.69 49.58 1.79
N ILE A 85 5.34 49.64 3.08
CA ILE A 85 5.40 48.47 3.98
C ILE A 85 4.34 47.43 3.61
N SER A 86 3.12 47.87 3.28
CA SER A 86 2.03 46.96 2.91
C SER A 86 2.36 46.16 1.66
N ARG A 87 2.91 46.82 0.61
CA ARG A 87 3.34 46.12 -0.62
C ARG A 87 4.48 45.14 -0.36
N LEU A 88 5.43 45.50 0.52
CA LEU A 88 6.54 44.61 0.88
C LEU A 88 6.06 43.33 1.59
N MET A 89 5.16 43.46 2.57
CA MET A 89 4.59 42.31 3.30
C MET A 89 3.68 41.45 2.44
N CYS A 90 2.83 42.05 1.62
CA CYS A 90 1.95 41.30 0.72
C CYS A 90 2.77 40.45 -0.25
N ARG A 91 3.87 40.98 -0.77
CA ARG A 91 4.73 40.25 -1.72
C ARG A 91 5.50 39.10 -1.07
N SER A 92 6.05 39.31 0.13
CA SER A 92 6.77 38.24 0.85
C SER A 92 5.82 37.13 1.31
N SER A 93 4.63 37.50 1.80
CA SER A 93 3.60 36.55 2.21
C SER A 93 3.06 35.76 1.03
N TYR A 94 2.84 36.42 -0.11
CA TYR A 94 2.42 35.75 -1.35
C TYR A 94 3.46 34.74 -1.83
N ALA A 95 4.74 35.12 -1.90
CA ALA A 95 5.81 34.20 -2.30
C ALA A 95 5.97 33.01 -1.33
N SER A 96 5.78 33.26 -0.03
CA SER A 96 5.79 32.19 0.99
C SER A 96 4.59 31.25 0.86
N LEU A 97 3.40 31.78 0.59
CA LEU A 97 2.20 30.97 0.32
C LEU A 97 2.34 30.16 -0.96
N GLU A 98 2.87 30.76 -2.02
CA GLU A 98 3.10 30.09 -3.30
C GLU A 98 4.09 28.94 -3.15
N ALA A 99 5.21 29.15 -2.45
CA ALA A 99 6.18 28.09 -2.16
C ALA A 99 5.57 26.96 -1.33
N LYS A 100 4.74 27.28 -0.32
CA LYS A 100 4.04 26.27 0.47
C LYS A 100 3.00 25.51 -0.35
N ASN A 101 2.31 26.19 -1.26
CA ASN A 101 1.32 25.57 -2.14
C ASN A 101 1.98 24.58 -3.10
N VAL A 102 3.06 24.99 -3.79
CA VAL A 102 3.85 24.11 -4.66
C VAL A 102 4.37 22.87 -3.91
N LEU A 103 4.86 23.07 -2.69
CA LEU A 103 5.33 21.97 -1.85
C LEU A 103 4.19 21.04 -1.42
N ALA A 104 3.02 21.58 -1.08
CA ALA A 104 1.83 20.79 -0.76
C ALA A 104 1.32 20.00 -1.97
N GLU A 105 1.26 20.61 -3.16
CA GLU A 105 0.92 19.92 -4.41
C GLU A 105 1.91 18.81 -4.74
N GLN A 106 3.20 19.04 -4.54
CA GLN A 106 4.21 18.00 -4.73
C GLN A 106 4.02 16.84 -3.74
N ARG A 107 3.73 17.13 -2.47
CA ARG A 107 3.41 16.08 -1.49
C ARG A 107 2.15 15.30 -1.87
N LEU A 108 1.11 15.97 -2.37
CA LEU A 108 -0.11 15.31 -2.83
C LEU A 108 0.15 14.40 -4.03
N ARG A 109 0.99 14.81 -4.98
CA ARG A 109 1.42 13.96 -6.10
C ARG A 109 2.16 12.72 -5.60
N ASN A 110 3.16 12.88 -4.73
CA ASN A 110 3.89 11.74 -4.17
C ASN A 110 2.97 10.77 -3.42
N LEU A 111 2.06 11.28 -2.57
CA LEU A 111 1.10 10.44 -1.86
C LEU A 111 0.12 9.74 -2.81
N SER A 112 -0.25 10.38 -3.92
CA SER A 112 -1.08 9.75 -4.95
C SER A 112 -0.35 8.58 -5.61
N GLU A 113 0.92 8.76 -5.97
CA GLU A 113 1.77 7.71 -6.55
C GLU A 113 1.94 6.53 -5.58
N GLU A 114 2.22 6.82 -4.30
CA GLU A 114 2.31 5.78 -3.25
C GLU A 114 0.99 5.03 -3.08
N LYS A 115 -0.14 5.75 -3.10
CA LYS A 115 -1.47 5.15 -3.01
C LYS A 115 -1.76 4.26 -4.21
N ASP A 116 -1.35 4.64 -5.42
CA ASP A 116 -1.55 3.81 -6.62
C ASP A 116 -0.64 2.57 -6.60
N ALA A 117 0.60 2.69 -6.12
CA ALA A 117 1.48 1.55 -5.88
C ALA A 117 0.86 0.58 -4.86
N LEU A 118 0.29 1.10 -3.76
CA LEU A 118 -0.36 0.28 -2.73
C LEU A 118 -1.62 -0.41 -3.27
N VAL A 119 -2.41 0.27 -4.10
CA VAL A 119 -3.58 -0.35 -4.77
C VAL A 119 -3.12 -1.49 -5.66
N SER A 120 -2.05 -1.31 -6.44
CA SER A 120 -1.48 -2.38 -7.28
C SER A 120 -1.05 -3.59 -6.46
N VAL A 121 -0.34 -3.39 -5.35
CA VAL A 121 0.07 -4.48 -4.44
C VAL A 121 -1.15 -5.18 -3.84
N SER A 122 -2.17 -4.40 -3.40
CA SER A 122 -3.41 -4.96 -2.85
C SER A 122 -4.15 -5.83 -3.86
N PHE A 123 -4.14 -5.44 -5.14
CA PHE A 123 -4.76 -6.18 -6.23
C PHE A 123 -4.04 -7.50 -6.49
N ILE A 124 -2.70 -7.47 -6.57
CA ILE A 124 -1.88 -8.67 -6.72
C ILE A 124 -2.12 -9.62 -5.55
N ASN A 125 -2.10 -9.11 -4.32
CA ASN A 125 -2.34 -9.93 -3.13
C ASN A 125 -3.73 -10.57 -3.13
N LYS A 126 -4.76 -9.85 -3.61
CA LYS A 126 -6.11 -10.39 -3.77
C LYS A 126 -6.18 -11.53 -4.78
N ILE A 127 -5.46 -11.42 -5.91
CA ILE A 127 -5.36 -12.50 -6.90
C ILE A 127 -4.65 -13.71 -6.30
N PHE A 128 -3.53 -13.48 -5.61
CA PHE A 128 -2.75 -14.56 -4.98
C PHE A 128 -3.58 -15.31 -3.93
N LEU A 129 -4.29 -14.60 -3.06
CA LEU A 129 -5.17 -15.22 -2.05
C LEU A 129 -6.29 -16.05 -2.69
N ARG A 130 -6.86 -15.58 -3.81
CA ARG A 130 -7.85 -16.36 -4.55
C ARG A 130 -7.24 -17.64 -5.11
N GLY A 131 -6.07 -17.57 -5.75
CA GLY A 131 -5.35 -18.76 -6.23
C GLY A 131 -5.04 -19.75 -5.11
N LEU A 132 -4.58 -19.26 -3.96
CA LEU A 132 -4.32 -20.09 -2.78
C LEU A 132 -5.60 -20.78 -2.26
N THR A 133 -6.74 -20.10 -2.37
CA THR A 133 -8.04 -20.66 -1.95
C THR A 133 -8.45 -21.79 -2.90
N ASP A 134 -8.29 -21.59 -4.21
CA ASP A 134 -8.60 -22.60 -5.22
C ASP A 134 -7.68 -23.84 -5.06
N ASP A 135 -6.40 -23.63 -4.80
CA ASP A 135 -5.42 -24.71 -4.55
C ASP A 135 -5.77 -25.49 -3.26
N LEU A 136 -6.18 -24.80 -2.19
CA LEU A 136 -6.62 -25.45 -0.95
C LEU A 136 -7.88 -26.28 -1.16
N GLN A 137 -8.87 -25.78 -1.91
CA GLN A 137 -10.07 -26.54 -2.24
C GLN A 137 -9.75 -27.79 -3.09
N ALA A 138 -8.83 -27.65 -4.05
CA ALA A 138 -8.38 -28.79 -4.86
C ALA A 138 -7.64 -29.84 -4.02
N LEU A 139 -6.83 -29.39 -3.04
CA LEU A 139 -6.14 -30.28 -2.13
C LEU A 139 -7.11 -31.00 -1.18
N GLU A 140 -8.08 -30.28 -0.64
CA GLU A 140 -9.14 -30.84 0.21
C GLU A 140 -9.95 -31.91 -0.54
N ALA A 141 -10.36 -31.63 -1.78
CA ALA A 141 -11.07 -32.60 -2.61
C ALA A 141 -10.25 -33.88 -2.85
N LYS A 142 -8.94 -33.75 -3.14
CA LYS A 142 -8.04 -34.89 -3.28
C LYS A 142 -7.87 -35.67 -1.99
N ALA A 143 -7.79 -34.98 -0.85
CA ALA A 143 -7.67 -35.63 0.46
C ALA A 143 -8.92 -36.48 0.76
N ILE A 144 -10.11 -35.94 0.49
CA ILE A 144 -11.38 -36.66 0.64
C ILE A 144 -11.44 -37.87 -0.31
N GLU A 145 -11.03 -37.71 -1.57
CA GLU A 145 -11.00 -38.82 -2.54
C GLU A 145 -10.08 -39.96 -2.07
N VAL A 146 -8.89 -39.64 -1.56
CA VAL A 146 -7.94 -40.63 -1.02
C VAL A 146 -8.49 -41.29 0.25
N GLU A 147 -9.17 -40.55 1.11
CA GLU A 147 -9.80 -41.09 2.31
C GLU A 147 -10.90 -42.09 1.95
N ILE A 148 -11.74 -41.77 0.97
CA ILE A 148 -12.78 -42.68 0.46
C ILE A 148 -12.17 -43.95 -0.14
N ASP A 149 -11.15 -43.84 -1.01
CA ASP A 149 -10.47 -45.02 -1.58
C ASP A 149 -9.84 -45.90 -0.49
N CYS A 150 -9.25 -45.27 0.53
CA CYS A 150 -8.68 -45.98 1.67
C CYS A 150 -9.74 -46.76 2.46
N LEU A 151 -10.88 -46.14 2.74
CA LEU A 151 -12.00 -46.78 3.44
C LEU A 151 -12.57 -47.96 2.63
N ASP A 152 -12.77 -47.79 1.33
CA ASP A 152 -13.23 -48.86 0.43
C ASP A 152 -12.26 -50.05 0.42
N ARG A 153 -10.95 -49.78 0.41
CA ARG A 153 -9.92 -50.82 0.47
C ARG A 153 -9.91 -51.52 1.83
N LEU A 154 -10.12 -50.78 2.91
CA LEU A 154 -10.18 -51.33 4.25
C LEU A 154 -11.39 -52.27 4.39
N GLU A 155 -12.56 -51.87 3.90
CA GLU A 155 -13.77 -52.69 3.92
C GLU A 155 -13.58 -53.99 3.13
N LYS A 156 -13.00 -53.92 1.93
CA LYS A 156 -12.71 -55.12 1.11
C LYS A 156 -11.74 -56.07 1.83
N ASN A 157 -10.71 -55.53 2.46
CA ASN A 157 -9.74 -56.32 3.23
C ASN A 157 -10.39 -56.96 4.46
N GLU A 158 -11.26 -56.25 5.17
CA GLU A 158 -12.00 -56.79 6.32
C GLU A 158 -12.92 -57.94 5.89
N GLN A 159 -13.67 -57.76 4.80
CA GLN A 159 -14.54 -58.80 4.26
C GLN A 159 -13.74 -60.05 3.83
N ALA A 160 -12.59 -59.86 3.18
CA ALA A 160 -11.70 -60.97 2.79
C ALA A 160 -11.18 -61.71 4.04
N LEU A 161 -10.70 -60.98 5.05
CA LEU A 161 -10.20 -61.56 6.29
C LEU A 161 -11.29 -62.35 7.03
N LEU A 162 -12.51 -61.80 7.13
CA LEU A 162 -13.65 -62.50 7.74
C LEU A 162 -14.03 -63.77 6.98
N SER A 163 -13.95 -63.75 5.65
CA SER A 163 -14.17 -64.94 4.83
C SER A 163 -13.15 -66.03 5.14
N ASP A 164 -11.87 -65.68 5.17
CA ASP A 164 -10.77 -66.60 5.47
C ASP A 164 -10.88 -67.17 6.88
N VAL A 165 -11.19 -66.34 7.88
CA VAL A 165 -11.42 -66.79 9.26
C VAL A 165 -12.59 -67.76 9.34
N ARG A 166 -13.71 -67.49 8.66
CA ARG A 166 -14.85 -68.42 8.60
C ARG A 166 -14.46 -69.75 7.95
N LEU A 167 -13.66 -69.72 6.88
CA LEU A 167 -13.19 -70.92 6.19
C LEU A 167 -12.31 -71.77 7.12
N VAL A 168 -11.34 -71.15 7.81
CA VAL A 168 -10.46 -71.82 8.77
C VAL A 168 -11.28 -72.42 9.91
N LEU A 169 -12.21 -71.65 10.49
CA LEU A 169 -13.07 -72.11 11.57
C LEU A 169 -13.91 -73.31 11.12
N SER A 170 -14.54 -73.25 9.95
CA SER A 170 -15.35 -74.35 9.42
C SER A 170 -14.54 -75.61 9.15
N SER A 171 -13.29 -75.46 8.71
CA SER A 171 -12.36 -76.56 8.46
C SER A 171 -11.94 -77.21 9.78
N TYR A 172 -11.63 -76.39 10.78
CA TYR A 172 -11.27 -76.84 12.12
C TYR A 172 -12.44 -77.58 12.79
N THR A 173 -13.66 -77.05 12.72
CA THR A 173 -14.86 -77.71 13.25
C THR A 173 -15.08 -79.08 12.61
N ARG A 174 -14.96 -79.19 11.28
CA ARG A 174 -15.08 -80.48 10.58
C ARG A 174 -14.01 -81.48 11.01
N TRP A 175 -12.77 -81.02 11.17
CA TRP A 175 -11.67 -81.87 11.65
C TRP A 175 -11.94 -82.37 13.07
N LEU A 176 -12.44 -81.50 13.95
CA LEU A 176 -12.77 -81.82 15.34
C LEU A 176 -13.91 -82.86 15.41
N ASP A 177 -14.98 -82.67 14.63
CA ASP A 177 -16.08 -83.64 14.50
C ASP A 177 -15.58 -85.00 13.99
N SER A 178 -14.66 -85.01 13.03
CA SER A 178 -14.07 -86.24 12.51
C SER A 178 -13.23 -86.95 13.56
N ALA A 179 -12.40 -86.21 14.29
CA ALA A 179 -11.57 -86.75 15.36
C ALA A 179 -12.40 -87.30 16.53
N GLU A 180 -13.51 -86.66 16.89
CA GLU A 180 -14.44 -87.17 17.90
C GLU A 180 -15.12 -88.47 17.47
N LYS A 181 -15.56 -88.55 16.21
CA LYS A 181 -16.13 -89.78 15.64
C LYS A 181 -15.12 -90.92 15.60
N GLU A 182 -13.88 -90.64 15.19
CA GLU A 182 -12.80 -91.62 15.17
C GLU A 182 -12.45 -92.11 16.59
N LYS A 183 -12.36 -91.18 17.56
CA LYS A 183 -12.17 -91.52 18.98
C LYS A 183 -13.29 -92.41 19.50
N ALA A 184 -14.55 -92.09 19.18
CA ALA A 184 -15.71 -92.89 19.59
C ALA A 184 -15.66 -94.30 18.96
N ALA A 185 -15.30 -94.40 17.68
CA ALA A 185 -15.15 -95.68 16.98
C ALA A 185 -14.00 -96.54 17.56
N LEU A 186 -12.85 -95.94 17.84
CA LEU A 186 -11.73 -96.62 18.50
C LEU A 186 -12.11 -97.11 19.90
N LYS A 187 -12.81 -96.29 20.68
CA LYS A 187 -13.29 -96.69 22.01
C LYS A 187 -14.24 -97.89 21.92
N ALA A 188 -15.22 -97.85 21.02
CA ALA A 188 -16.14 -98.96 20.79
C ALA A 188 -15.41 -100.24 20.36
N SER A 189 -14.38 -100.13 19.51
CA SER A 189 -13.56 -101.28 19.10
C SER A 189 -12.76 -101.89 20.25
N ILE A 190 -12.23 -101.07 21.16
CA ILE A 190 -11.52 -101.56 22.36
C ILE A 190 -12.49 -102.29 23.29
N ASP A 191 -13.65 -101.68 23.56
CA ASP A 191 -14.67 -102.27 24.44
C ASP A 191 -15.17 -103.61 23.89
N ALA A 192 -15.34 -103.73 22.56
CA ALA A 192 -15.72 -104.98 21.90
C ALA A 192 -14.65 -106.08 22.02
N ASN A 193 -13.36 -105.73 21.91
CA ASN A 193 -12.26 -106.68 22.06
C ASN A 193 -12.04 -107.14 23.51
N GLN A 194 -12.46 -106.36 24.50
CA GLN A 194 -12.37 -106.73 25.93
C GLN A 194 -13.55 -107.57 26.41
N ALA A 195 -14.65 -107.63 25.65
CA ALA A 195 -15.84 -108.42 25.96
C ALA A 195 -15.82 -109.85 25.32
N SER A 196 -14.79 -110.15 24.52
CA SER A 196 -14.49 -111.48 23.97
C SER A 196 -13.50 -112.23 24.84
#